data_AF-A0A3M0J1B7-F1
#
_entry.id   AF-A0A3M0J1B7-F1
#
_cell.length_a   1.000
_cell.length_b   1.000
_cell.length_c   1.000
_cell.angle_alpha   90.00
_cell.angle_beta   90.00
_cell.angle_gamma   90.00
#
_symmetry.space_group_name_H-M   'P 1'
#
loop_
_entity.id
_entity.type
_entity.pdbx_description
1 polymer ?
#
loop_
_entity_poly.entity_id
_entity_poly.type
_entity_poly.pdbx_seq_one_letter_code
_entity_poly.pdbx_strand_id
1 'polypeptide(L)'
;MWRAIGSSVPTLQKVMPTLLCVMEDWPVYRMFTSDGAYKEVFALAATLAVWVIVQVPECHEVMVLYSSRLFVALLFHVVITTQLTSSEEVVKFWRACRKEHHLPSDPNRFAVEVMKSLLFQLRCDNEVMAMERKHGWDGLLCAQTQHYAMGLLAREMRCVLIPVYSRIALHLLRLLSLEEPRWDLPFLAFLVEVLDCLDLTNCGGIVLKVVSRYLLSECRDRNCLALRGLMVLSKDPLMARRMCCLSRSLLELLGDRDGDVVFMTLSVFMNMLHNKNIRVSSTTAPKLAEALLVLFDNDDRHVQLLSIQLFCKVMELVVDEGKKPLEKTVNKSLYPLLISCNDENQCVANASRKTLHCWAKFLNRGELKQLLKEQPMKSGFDFSLGPVW
;
A
#
# COMPACT_ATOMS: atom_id res chain seq x y z
N MET A 1 -37.30 -16.00 8.18
CA MET A 1 -36.67 -16.73 7.05
C MET A 1 -35.14 -16.75 7.15
N TRP A 2 -34.42 -15.62 7.03
CA TRP A 2 -32.95 -15.60 6.99
C TRP A 2 -32.25 -16.27 8.18
N ARG A 3 -32.77 -16.12 9.41
CA ARG A 3 -32.24 -16.86 10.57
C ARG A 3 -32.32 -18.38 10.39
N ALA A 4 -33.44 -18.90 9.88
CA ALA A 4 -33.60 -20.32 9.62
C ALA A 4 -32.66 -20.84 8.51
N ILE A 5 -32.37 -20.00 7.51
CA ILE A 5 -31.34 -20.30 6.50
C ILE A 5 -29.95 -20.34 7.17
N GLY A 6 -29.64 -19.36 8.02
CA GLY A 6 -28.38 -19.29 8.77
C GLY A 6 -28.15 -20.49 9.69
N SER A 7 -29.21 -21.05 10.28
CA SER A 7 -29.13 -22.23 11.14
C SER A 7 -28.92 -23.55 10.38
N SER A 8 -29.06 -23.55 9.05
CA SER A 8 -28.85 -24.74 8.20
C SER A 8 -27.63 -24.56 7.31
N VAL A 9 -26.49 -25.14 7.71
CA VAL A 9 -25.22 -25.07 6.96
C VAL A 9 -25.38 -25.47 5.48
N PRO A 10 -26.04 -26.60 5.11
CA PRO A 10 -26.19 -26.99 3.71
C PRO A 10 -27.06 -26.00 2.91
N THR A 11 -28.08 -25.42 3.54
CA THR A 11 -28.93 -24.41 2.89
C THR A 11 -28.14 -23.12 2.69
N LEU A 12 -27.42 -22.69 3.72
CA LEU A 12 -26.62 -21.47 3.70
C LEU A 12 -25.54 -21.53 2.62
N GLN A 13 -24.80 -22.63 2.53
CA GLN A 13 -23.77 -22.83 1.49
C GLN A 13 -24.32 -22.69 0.07
N LYS A 14 -25.59 -23.07 -0.17
CA LYS A 14 -26.25 -22.90 -1.47
C LYS A 14 -26.67 -21.45 -1.75
N VAL A 15 -27.03 -20.70 -0.71
CA VAL A 15 -27.58 -19.34 -0.84
C VAL A 15 -26.48 -18.26 -0.85
N MET A 16 -25.38 -18.46 -0.13
CA MET A 16 -24.31 -17.47 0.01
C MET A 16 -23.68 -17.00 -1.32
N PRO A 17 -23.43 -17.86 -2.32
CA PRO A 17 -22.92 -17.39 -3.60
C PRO A 17 -23.83 -16.36 -4.28
N THR A 18 -25.15 -16.59 -4.24
CA THR A 18 -26.13 -15.65 -4.81
C THR A 18 -26.17 -14.33 -4.04
N LEU A 19 -26.16 -14.38 -2.71
CA LEU A 19 -26.08 -13.17 -1.88
C LEU A 19 -24.82 -12.35 -2.20
N LEU A 20 -23.68 -13.02 -2.34
CA LEU A 20 -22.43 -12.37 -2.72
C LEU A 20 -22.51 -11.72 -4.11
N CYS A 21 -23.07 -12.39 -5.11
CA CYS A 21 -23.27 -11.80 -6.43
C CYS A 21 -24.14 -10.53 -6.36
N VAL A 22 -25.21 -10.56 -5.56
CA VAL A 22 -26.08 -9.38 -5.36
C VAL A 22 -25.35 -8.26 -4.63
N MET A 23 -24.51 -8.58 -3.64
CA MET A 23 -23.71 -7.56 -2.94
C MET A 23 -22.63 -6.95 -3.83
N GLU A 24 -21.98 -7.76 -4.67
CA GLU A 24 -20.90 -7.32 -5.56
C GLU A 24 -21.40 -6.47 -6.73
N ASP A 25 -22.68 -6.61 -7.12
CA ASP A 25 -23.30 -5.83 -8.19
C ASP A 25 -24.06 -4.59 -7.65
N TRP A 26 -23.34 -3.48 -7.55
CA TRP A 26 -23.88 -2.23 -7.03
C TRP A 26 -24.44 -1.31 -8.13
N PRO A 27 -25.57 -0.61 -7.92
CA PRO A 27 -26.43 -0.61 -6.72
C PRO A 27 -27.52 -1.68 -6.72
N VAL A 28 -27.82 -2.24 -7.90
CA VAL A 28 -28.94 -3.13 -8.15
C VAL A 28 -28.48 -4.30 -9.01
N TYR A 29 -28.71 -5.51 -8.53
CA TYR A 29 -28.52 -6.75 -9.27
C TYR A 29 -29.78 -7.11 -10.04
N ARG A 30 -29.65 -7.45 -11.32
CA ARG A 30 -30.75 -7.99 -12.13
C ARG A 30 -30.76 -9.52 -12.07
N MET A 31 -31.75 -10.05 -11.37
CA MET A 31 -31.95 -11.49 -11.22
C MET A 31 -33.01 -12.00 -12.20
N PHE A 32 -32.70 -13.07 -12.93
CA PHE A 32 -33.69 -13.79 -13.72
C PHE A 32 -34.52 -14.70 -12.82
N THR A 33 -35.83 -14.50 -12.79
CA THR A 33 -36.74 -15.28 -11.95
C THR A 33 -37.41 -16.41 -12.72
N SER A 34 -37.88 -17.43 -12.01
CA SER A 34 -38.51 -18.63 -12.59
C SER A 34 -39.79 -18.36 -13.38
N ASP A 35 -40.38 -17.18 -13.21
CA ASP A 35 -41.51 -16.65 -13.98
C ASP A 35 -41.08 -16.05 -15.35
N GLY A 36 -39.78 -16.10 -15.69
CA GLY A 36 -39.23 -15.58 -16.94
C GLY A 36 -38.96 -14.07 -16.94
N ALA A 37 -39.16 -13.38 -15.82
CA ALA A 37 -38.92 -11.94 -15.69
C ALA A 37 -37.56 -11.62 -15.09
N TYR A 38 -37.07 -10.40 -15.32
CA TYR A 38 -35.95 -9.85 -14.56
C TYR A 38 -36.50 -9.08 -13.35
N LYS A 39 -36.00 -9.39 -12.16
CA LYS A 39 -36.28 -8.61 -10.93
C LYS A 39 -35.01 -7.92 -10.46
N GLU A 40 -35.18 -6.66 -10.10
CA GLU A 40 -34.13 -5.81 -9.56
C GLU A 40 -34.05 -5.97 -8.05
N VAL A 41 -32.86 -6.29 -7.54
CA VAL A 41 -32.59 -6.49 -6.11
C VAL A 41 -31.47 -5.55 -5.70
N PHE A 42 -31.73 -4.69 -4.72
CA PHE A 42 -30.71 -3.78 -4.18
C PHE A 42 -29.61 -4.56 -3.47
N ALA A 43 -28.34 -4.19 -3.70
CA ALA A 43 -27.20 -4.76 -3.02
C ALA A 43 -27.32 -4.65 -1.48
N LEU A 44 -27.88 -3.55 -0.97
CA LEU A 44 -28.15 -3.35 0.45
C LEU A 44 -29.17 -4.35 1.04
N ALA A 45 -30.07 -4.91 0.23
CA ALA A 45 -30.98 -5.97 0.68
C ALA A 45 -30.21 -7.26 0.98
N ALA A 46 -29.22 -7.60 0.17
CA ALA A 46 -28.34 -8.73 0.42
C ALA A 46 -27.45 -8.49 1.66
N THR A 47 -26.96 -7.27 1.85
CA THR A 47 -26.23 -6.87 3.07
C THR A 47 -27.09 -7.03 4.33
N LEU A 48 -28.38 -6.68 4.26
CA LEU A 48 -29.33 -6.91 5.34
C LEU A 48 -29.55 -8.41 5.61
N ALA A 49 -29.68 -9.23 4.57
CA ALA A 49 -29.79 -10.68 4.71
C ALA A 49 -28.55 -11.27 5.39
N VAL A 50 -27.35 -10.86 4.97
CA VAL A 50 -26.08 -11.28 5.57
C VAL A 50 -26.00 -10.85 7.03
N TRP A 51 -26.42 -9.64 7.39
CA TRP A 51 -26.46 -9.18 8.78
C TRP A 51 -27.33 -10.07 9.67
N VAL A 52 -28.47 -10.55 9.18
CA VAL A 52 -29.33 -11.48 9.93
C VAL A 52 -28.69 -12.86 10.06
N ILE A 53 -28.03 -13.34 8.99
CA ILE A 53 -27.36 -14.64 8.96
C ILE A 53 -26.17 -14.66 9.91
N VAL A 54 -25.35 -13.61 9.91
CA VAL A 54 -24.08 -13.58 10.65
C VAL A 54 -24.27 -13.56 12.17
N GLN A 55 -25.48 -13.21 12.63
CA GLN A 55 -25.88 -13.29 14.04
C GLN A 55 -26.23 -14.72 14.48
N VAL A 56 -26.31 -15.68 13.56
CA VAL A 56 -26.63 -17.08 13.86
C VAL A 56 -25.33 -17.84 14.14
N PRO A 57 -25.10 -18.38 15.36
CA PRO A 57 -23.83 -19.03 15.71
C PRO A 57 -23.41 -20.16 14.77
N GLU A 58 -24.38 -20.96 14.30
CA GLU A 58 -24.19 -22.11 13.43
C GLU A 58 -23.63 -21.75 12.04
N CYS A 59 -23.66 -20.47 11.65
CA CYS A 59 -23.13 -20.03 10.35
C CYS A 59 -21.60 -19.92 10.29
N HIS A 60 -20.89 -20.09 11.42
CA HIS A 60 -19.47 -19.80 11.58
C HIS A 60 -18.60 -20.39 10.45
N GLU A 61 -18.68 -21.70 10.20
CA GLU A 61 -17.86 -22.37 9.19
C GLU A 61 -18.09 -21.81 7.78
N VAL A 62 -19.34 -21.47 7.47
CA VAL A 62 -19.69 -20.88 6.17
C VAL A 62 -19.19 -19.45 6.05
N MET A 63 -19.26 -18.67 7.14
CA MET A 63 -18.70 -17.32 7.16
C MET A 63 -17.19 -17.34 6.98
N VAL A 64 -16.48 -18.30 7.60
CA VAL A 64 -15.03 -18.49 7.37
C VAL A 64 -14.75 -18.77 5.89
N LEU A 65 -15.52 -19.65 5.26
CA LEU A 65 -15.34 -20.02 3.85
C LEU A 65 -15.49 -18.82 2.89
N TYR A 66 -16.49 -17.96 3.13
CA TYR A 66 -16.80 -16.81 2.26
C TYR A 66 -16.24 -15.47 2.77
N SER A 67 -15.49 -15.49 3.87
CA SER A 67 -15.01 -14.31 4.60
C SER A 67 -14.32 -13.28 3.71
N SER A 68 -13.40 -13.70 2.83
CA SER A 68 -12.66 -12.77 1.97
C SER A 68 -13.57 -11.98 1.03
N ARG A 69 -14.57 -12.63 0.43
CA ARG A 69 -15.52 -11.99 -0.50
C ARG A 69 -16.51 -11.12 0.25
N LEU A 70 -17.07 -11.63 1.35
CA LEU A 70 -17.98 -10.87 2.20
C LEU A 70 -17.32 -9.59 2.73
N PHE A 71 -16.09 -9.72 3.22
CA PHE A 71 -15.34 -8.59 3.74
C PHE A 71 -15.11 -7.53 2.66
N VAL A 72 -14.65 -7.92 1.47
CA VAL A 72 -14.43 -6.97 0.36
C VAL A 72 -15.74 -6.34 -0.13
N ALA A 73 -16.83 -7.11 -0.22
CA ALA A 73 -18.13 -6.57 -0.60
C ALA A 73 -18.65 -5.56 0.44
N LEU A 74 -18.46 -5.83 1.74
CA LEU A 74 -18.81 -4.89 2.81
C LEU A 74 -17.91 -3.65 2.82
N LEU A 75 -16.60 -3.79 2.59
CA LEU A 75 -15.70 -2.65 2.40
C LEU A 75 -16.18 -1.78 1.24
N PHE A 76 -16.56 -2.42 0.12
CA PHE A 76 -17.14 -1.74 -1.03
C PHE A 76 -18.42 -0.99 -0.68
N HIS A 77 -19.33 -1.61 0.06
CA HIS A 77 -20.57 -0.97 0.50
C HIS A 77 -20.27 0.23 1.40
N VAL A 78 -19.34 0.13 2.35
CA VAL A 78 -18.93 1.26 3.21
C VAL A 78 -18.36 2.41 2.37
N VAL A 79 -17.49 2.13 1.40
CA VAL A 79 -16.89 3.16 0.55
C VAL A 79 -17.93 3.81 -0.36
N ILE A 80 -18.67 3.01 -1.12
CA ILE A 80 -19.63 3.52 -2.09
C ILE A 80 -20.77 4.28 -1.40
N THR A 81 -21.20 3.83 -0.22
CA THR A 81 -22.29 4.49 0.49
C THR A 81 -21.84 5.78 1.18
N THR A 82 -20.57 5.90 1.56
CA THR A 82 -20.01 7.16 2.09
C THR A 82 -19.74 8.17 0.97
N GLN A 83 -19.22 7.73 -0.18
CA GLN A 83 -18.75 8.65 -1.23
C GLN A 83 -19.80 8.97 -2.30
N LEU A 84 -20.74 8.05 -2.56
CA LEU A 84 -21.57 8.07 -3.77
C LEU A 84 -23.06 7.80 -3.51
N THR A 85 -23.54 7.83 -2.25
CA THR A 85 -24.99 7.78 -1.96
C THR A 85 -25.64 9.13 -2.29
N SER A 86 -25.81 9.40 -3.59
CA SER A 86 -26.65 10.48 -4.12
C SER A 86 -27.78 9.97 -5.01
N SER A 87 -27.93 8.65 -5.17
CA SER A 87 -29.07 8.07 -5.89
C SER A 87 -30.33 8.11 -5.04
N GLU A 88 -31.36 8.79 -5.55
CA GLU A 88 -32.68 8.91 -4.92
C GLU A 88 -33.33 7.55 -4.64
N GLU A 89 -33.10 6.57 -5.52
CA GLU A 89 -33.64 5.21 -5.39
C GLU A 89 -33.04 4.47 -4.19
N VAL A 90 -31.72 4.56 -3.98
CA VAL A 90 -31.03 3.97 -2.84
C VAL A 90 -31.50 4.61 -1.54
N VAL A 91 -31.68 5.94 -1.53
CA VAL A 91 -32.20 6.68 -0.36
C VAL A 91 -33.64 6.27 -0.04
N LYS A 92 -34.51 6.14 -1.06
CA LYS A 92 -35.90 5.72 -0.91
C LYS A 92 -35.99 4.28 -0.39
N PHE A 93 -35.23 3.36 -0.98
CA PHE A 93 -35.12 1.97 -0.54
C PHE A 93 -34.67 1.89 0.92
N TRP A 94 -33.60 2.60 1.28
CA TRP A 94 -33.07 2.57 2.64
C TRP A 94 -34.05 3.16 3.66
N ARG A 95 -34.77 4.24 3.30
CA ARG A 95 -35.83 4.81 4.15
C ARG A 95 -36.94 3.81 4.43
N ALA A 96 -37.31 2.97 3.46
CA ALA A 96 -38.28 1.91 3.67
C ALA A 96 -37.73 0.83 4.63
N CYS A 97 -36.52 0.34 4.39
CA CYS A 97 -35.87 -0.67 5.25
C CYS A 97 -35.73 -0.19 6.70
N ARG A 98 -35.38 1.09 6.90
CA ARG A 98 -35.23 1.69 8.22
C ARG A 98 -36.53 1.63 9.03
N LYS A 99 -37.67 1.92 8.38
CA LYS A 99 -38.99 1.88 9.02
C LYS A 99 -39.39 0.46 9.42
N GLU A 100 -39.02 -0.53 8.62
CA GLU A 100 -39.40 -1.93 8.84
C GLU A 100 -38.54 -2.65 9.88
N HIS A 101 -37.24 -2.31 9.96
CA HIS A 101 -36.26 -3.11 10.69
C HIS A 101 -35.49 -2.34 11.78
N HIS A 102 -35.87 -1.10 12.11
CA HIS A 102 -35.20 -0.25 13.11
C HIS A 102 -33.69 -0.09 12.89
N LEU A 103 -33.27 0.04 11.63
CA LEU A 103 -31.87 0.12 11.22
C LEU A 103 -31.25 1.51 11.47
N PRO A 104 -29.91 1.64 11.46
CA PRO A 104 -29.23 2.92 11.49
C PRO A 104 -29.72 3.90 10.42
N SER A 105 -29.55 5.19 10.70
CA SER A 105 -29.96 6.22 9.74
C SER A 105 -29.24 6.06 8.41
N ASP A 106 -27.92 5.90 8.44
CA ASP A 106 -27.12 5.95 7.22
C ASP A 106 -26.73 4.54 6.74
N PRO A 107 -26.82 4.25 5.42
CA PRO A 107 -26.45 2.95 4.87
C PRO A 107 -24.99 2.56 5.16
N ASN A 108 -24.08 3.54 5.20
CA ASN A 108 -22.67 3.30 5.51
C ASN A 108 -22.46 2.85 6.97
N ARG A 109 -23.18 3.47 7.93
CA ARG A 109 -23.20 3.04 9.34
C ARG A 109 -23.69 1.61 9.45
N PHE A 110 -24.75 1.27 8.73
CA PHE A 110 -25.23 -0.10 8.69
C PHE A 110 -24.18 -1.07 8.12
N ALA A 111 -23.56 -0.75 6.99
CA ALA A 111 -22.51 -1.60 6.40
C ALA A 111 -21.33 -1.82 7.36
N VAL A 112 -20.94 -0.80 8.13
CA VAL A 112 -19.94 -0.93 9.21
C VAL A 112 -20.41 -1.88 10.31
N GLU A 113 -21.67 -1.79 10.75
CA GLU A 113 -22.23 -2.71 11.75
C GLU A 113 -22.30 -4.17 11.26
N VAL A 114 -22.62 -4.39 9.99
CA VAL A 114 -22.57 -5.73 9.37
C VAL A 114 -21.13 -6.26 9.36
N MET A 115 -20.16 -5.39 9.05
CA MET A 115 -18.75 -5.73 9.08
C MET A 115 -18.25 -6.09 10.47
N LYS A 116 -18.61 -5.30 11.50
CA LYS A 116 -18.32 -5.65 12.91
C LYS A 116 -18.92 -7.01 13.28
N SER A 117 -20.17 -7.25 12.91
CA SER A 117 -20.86 -8.52 13.17
C SER A 117 -20.17 -9.71 12.49
N LEU A 118 -19.72 -9.54 11.24
CA LEU A 118 -18.92 -10.54 10.53
C LEU A 118 -17.60 -10.81 11.25
N LEU A 119 -16.90 -9.77 11.69
CA LEU A 119 -15.62 -9.91 12.36
C LEU A 119 -15.76 -10.63 13.71
N PHE A 120 -16.80 -10.33 14.49
CA PHE A 120 -17.13 -11.11 15.69
C PHE A 120 -17.40 -12.58 15.37
N GLN A 121 -18.16 -12.85 14.30
CA GLN A 121 -18.43 -14.22 13.87
C GLN A 121 -17.17 -14.95 13.39
N LEU A 122 -16.15 -14.22 12.94
CA LEU A 122 -14.83 -14.73 12.58
C LEU A 122 -13.82 -14.77 13.75
N ARG A 123 -14.25 -14.44 14.98
CA ARG A 123 -13.41 -14.38 16.19
C ARG A 123 -12.31 -13.30 16.14
N CYS A 124 -12.57 -12.20 15.43
CA CYS A 124 -11.70 -11.02 15.34
C CYS A 124 -12.10 -9.91 16.35
N ASP A 125 -12.51 -10.30 17.56
CA ASP A 125 -13.04 -9.40 18.59
C ASP A 125 -12.03 -8.32 18.97
N ASN A 126 -10.75 -8.70 19.11
CA ASN A 126 -9.69 -7.79 19.52
C ASN A 126 -9.45 -6.68 18.48
N GLU A 127 -9.53 -7.01 17.20
CA GLU A 127 -9.31 -6.10 16.09
C GLU A 127 -10.51 -5.15 15.94
N VAL A 128 -11.73 -5.64 16.19
CA VAL A 128 -12.92 -4.77 16.28
C VAL A 128 -12.76 -3.74 17.38
N MET A 129 -12.30 -4.18 18.57
CA MET A 129 -12.05 -3.28 19.70
C MET A 129 -10.86 -2.34 19.46
N ALA A 130 -9.82 -2.78 18.75
CA ALA A 130 -8.68 -1.93 18.40
C ALA A 130 -9.08 -0.80 17.45
N MET A 131 -9.91 -1.11 16.46
CA MET A 131 -10.50 -0.12 15.57
C MET A 131 -11.37 0.89 16.32
N GLU A 132 -12.14 0.46 17.34
CA GLU A 132 -12.93 1.35 18.19
C GLU A 132 -12.03 2.30 18.99
N ARG A 133 -10.99 1.78 19.67
CA ARG A 133 -10.05 2.59 20.45
C ARG A 133 -9.28 3.62 19.61
N LYS A 134 -9.06 3.32 18.34
CA LYS A 134 -8.33 4.18 17.40
C LYS A 134 -9.26 5.06 16.55
N HIS A 135 -10.57 5.09 16.87
CA HIS A 135 -11.60 5.81 16.11
C HIS A 135 -11.65 5.46 14.61
N GLY A 136 -11.18 4.26 14.25
CA GLY A 136 -11.11 3.80 12.88
C GLY A 136 -12.49 3.58 12.26
N TRP A 137 -13.47 3.10 13.05
CA TRP A 137 -14.84 2.92 12.58
C TRP A 137 -15.51 4.24 12.17
N ASP A 138 -15.32 5.29 12.96
CA ASP A 138 -15.81 6.63 12.63
C ASP A 138 -15.11 7.21 11.40
N GLY A 139 -13.79 6.97 11.28
CA GLY A 139 -13.03 7.38 10.11
C GLY A 139 -13.54 6.76 8.80
N LEU A 140 -14.03 5.51 8.82
CA LEU A 140 -14.62 4.86 7.65
C LEU A 140 -15.92 5.52 7.16
N LEU A 141 -16.61 6.26 8.03
CA LEU A 141 -17.88 6.92 7.73
C LEU A 141 -17.70 8.34 7.16
N CYS A 142 -16.47 8.84 7.09
CA CYS A 142 -16.14 10.19 6.65
C CYS A 142 -15.29 10.16 5.37
N ALA A 143 -15.77 10.74 4.27
CA ALA A 143 -15.10 10.67 2.97
C ALA A 143 -13.65 11.19 3.00
N GLN A 144 -13.37 12.22 3.82
CA GLN A 144 -12.04 12.83 3.95
C GLN A 144 -11.04 11.92 4.67
N THR A 145 -11.48 11.13 5.66
CA THR A 145 -10.60 10.28 6.49
C THR A 145 -10.70 8.79 6.18
N GLN A 146 -11.62 8.40 5.30
CA GLN A 146 -11.93 7.01 4.99
C GLN A 146 -10.72 6.19 4.55
N HIS A 147 -9.79 6.77 3.79
CA HIS A 147 -8.62 6.05 3.31
C HIS A 147 -7.58 5.80 4.42
N TYR A 148 -7.38 6.76 5.35
CA TYR A 148 -6.57 6.54 6.54
C TYR A 148 -7.15 5.44 7.43
N ALA A 149 -8.47 5.47 7.64
CA ALA A 149 -9.18 4.45 8.40
C ALA A 149 -9.13 3.07 7.73
N MET A 150 -9.17 3.03 6.39
CA MET A 150 -9.06 1.80 5.62
C MET A 150 -7.66 1.18 5.73
N GLY A 151 -6.61 1.99 5.65
CA GLY A 151 -5.23 1.53 5.90
C GLY A 151 -5.05 1.06 7.34
N LEU A 152 -5.65 1.75 8.32
CA LEU A 152 -5.64 1.30 9.71
C LEU A 152 -6.34 -0.05 9.88
N LEU A 153 -7.51 -0.24 9.29
CA LEU A 153 -8.24 -1.52 9.32
C LEU A 153 -7.37 -2.65 8.77
N ALA A 154 -6.68 -2.42 7.66
CA ALA A 154 -5.77 -3.40 7.07
C ALA A 154 -4.64 -3.79 8.03
N ARG A 155 -4.06 -2.82 8.76
CA ARG A 155 -2.99 -3.05 9.75
C ARG A 155 -3.47 -3.81 10.98
N GLU A 156 -4.60 -3.42 11.58
CA GLU A 156 -5.13 -4.11 12.76
C GLU A 156 -5.48 -5.56 12.45
N MET A 157 -6.10 -5.77 11.29
CA MET A 157 -6.56 -7.10 10.91
C MET A 157 -5.39 -8.03 10.52
N ARG A 158 -4.19 -7.47 10.26
CA ARG A 158 -3.05 -8.12 9.59
C ARG A 158 -2.63 -9.44 10.24
N CYS A 159 -2.63 -9.50 11.57
CA CYS A 159 -2.18 -10.66 12.34
C CYS A 159 -3.18 -11.82 12.38
N VAL A 160 -4.49 -11.55 12.20
CA VAL A 160 -5.54 -12.55 12.41
C VAL A 160 -6.01 -13.20 11.11
N LEU A 161 -5.97 -12.46 9.99
CA LEU A 161 -6.49 -12.94 8.72
C LEU A 161 -5.42 -13.40 7.72
N ILE A 162 -4.18 -13.72 8.15
CA ILE A 162 -3.05 -14.04 7.24
C ILE A 162 -3.42 -15.05 6.13
N PRO A 163 -4.13 -16.18 6.40
CA PRO A 163 -4.54 -17.11 5.33
C PRO A 163 -5.59 -16.52 4.36
N VAL A 164 -6.36 -15.53 4.81
CA VAL A 164 -7.47 -14.88 4.10
C VAL A 164 -7.00 -13.60 3.37
N TYR A 165 -5.90 -12.98 3.80
CA TYR A 165 -5.37 -11.73 3.26
C TYR A 165 -4.95 -11.83 1.81
N SER A 166 -4.31 -12.93 1.42
CA SER A 166 -3.95 -13.13 0.01
C SER A 166 -5.21 -13.08 -0.87
N ARG A 167 -6.32 -13.66 -0.41
CA ARG A 167 -7.61 -13.62 -1.12
C ARG A 167 -8.23 -12.22 -1.12
N ILE A 168 -8.27 -11.54 0.03
CA ILE A 168 -8.79 -10.17 0.14
C ILE A 168 -7.99 -9.23 -0.79
N ALA A 169 -6.66 -9.27 -0.71
CA ALA A 169 -5.78 -8.46 -1.52
C ALA A 169 -5.93 -8.77 -3.01
N LEU A 170 -6.10 -10.03 -3.41
CA LEU A 170 -6.40 -10.40 -4.80
C LEU A 170 -7.76 -9.88 -5.28
N HIS A 171 -8.80 -9.92 -4.44
CA HIS A 171 -10.10 -9.33 -4.77
C HIS A 171 -10.01 -7.81 -4.92
N LEU A 172 -9.34 -7.12 -4.00
CA LEU A 172 -9.09 -5.68 -4.09
C LEU A 172 -8.25 -5.31 -5.32
N LEU A 173 -7.23 -6.11 -5.63
CA LEU A 173 -6.41 -5.91 -6.82
C LEU A 173 -7.25 -6.01 -8.11
N ARG A 174 -8.19 -6.95 -8.17
CA ARG A 174 -9.14 -7.04 -9.30
C ARG A 174 -10.02 -5.80 -9.40
N LEU A 175 -10.55 -5.30 -8.28
CA LEU A 175 -11.35 -4.07 -8.25
C LEU A 175 -10.54 -2.85 -8.70
N LEU A 176 -9.32 -2.69 -8.20
CA LEU A 176 -8.42 -1.58 -8.57
C LEU A 176 -7.87 -1.69 -10.00
N SER A 177 -7.91 -2.88 -10.59
CA SER A 177 -7.51 -3.09 -11.99
C SER A 177 -8.54 -2.54 -12.98
N LEU A 178 -9.79 -2.33 -12.55
CA LEU A 178 -10.81 -1.66 -13.34
C LEU A 178 -10.40 -0.21 -13.66
N GLU A 179 -10.94 0.35 -14.73
CA GLU A 179 -10.58 1.70 -15.18
C GLU A 179 -11.13 2.78 -14.23
N GLU A 180 -10.20 3.58 -13.71
CA GLU A 180 -10.38 4.83 -12.95
C GLU A 180 -11.61 4.96 -12.03
N PRO A 181 -11.77 4.08 -11.02
CA PRO A 181 -12.86 4.24 -10.07
C PRO A 181 -12.59 5.41 -9.11
N ARG A 182 -13.56 6.32 -8.97
CA ARG A 182 -13.48 7.46 -8.03
C ARG A 182 -13.30 7.05 -6.55
N TRP A 183 -13.62 5.80 -6.25
CA TRP A 183 -13.58 5.15 -4.94
C TRP A 183 -12.29 4.34 -4.68
N ASP A 184 -11.29 4.46 -5.54
CA ASP A 184 -10.02 3.70 -5.48
C ASP A 184 -9.15 4.00 -4.25
N LEU A 185 -9.11 5.26 -3.77
CA LEU A 185 -8.15 5.72 -2.77
C LEU A 185 -8.19 4.90 -1.46
N PRO A 186 -9.36 4.63 -0.83
CA PRO A 186 -9.42 3.74 0.32
C PRO A 186 -8.90 2.32 0.03
N PHE A 187 -9.24 1.74 -1.11
CA PHE A 187 -8.76 0.39 -1.45
C PHE A 187 -7.27 0.34 -1.74
N LEU A 188 -6.72 1.39 -2.35
CA LEU A 188 -5.27 1.54 -2.50
C LEU A 188 -4.60 1.58 -1.13
N ALA A 189 -5.16 2.34 -0.17
CA ALA A 189 -4.66 2.41 1.20
C ALA A 189 -4.70 1.04 1.89
N PHE A 190 -5.76 0.26 1.71
CA PHE A 190 -5.82 -1.12 2.21
C PHE A 190 -4.76 -2.00 1.56
N LEU A 191 -4.69 -1.99 0.23
CA LEU A 191 -3.85 -2.88 -0.56
C LEU A 191 -2.37 -2.72 -0.17
N VAL A 192 -1.90 -1.47 -0.02
CA VAL A 192 -0.51 -1.15 0.32
C VAL A 192 -0.05 -1.78 1.64
N GLU A 193 -0.95 -1.91 2.62
CA GLU A 193 -0.65 -2.49 3.95
C GLU A 193 -0.50 -4.02 3.93
N VAL A 194 -0.94 -4.66 2.85
CA VAL A 194 -1.03 -6.13 2.74
C VAL A 194 -0.29 -6.67 1.52
N LEU A 195 0.50 -5.83 0.84
CA LEU A 195 1.26 -6.22 -0.35
C LEU A 195 2.27 -7.33 -0.07
N ASP A 196 2.83 -7.37 1.13
CA ASP A 196 3.78 -8.41 1.56
C ASP A 196 3.12 -9.76 1.88
N CYS A 197 1.79 -9.80 1.94
CA CYS A 197 1.02 -11.05 2.03
C CYS A 197 0.71 -11.68 0.66
N LEU A 198 1.03 -11.00 -0.45
CA LEU A 198 0.75 -11.48 -1.81
C LEU A 198 1.89 -12.33 -2.37
N ASP A 199 1.54 -13.37 -3.12
CA ASP A 199 2.50 -14.08 -3.98
C ASP A 199 2.78 -13.26 -5.26
N LEU A 200 3.84 -12.45 -5.18
CA LEU A 200 4.26 -11.53 -6.24
C LEU A 200 4.82 -12.24 -7.49
N THR A 201 5.08 -13.56 -7.42
CA THR A 201 5.52 -14.32 -8.61
C THR A 201 4.43 -14.31 -9.68
N ASN A 202 3.18 -14.55 -9.26
CA ASN A 202 2.02 -14.67 -10.11
C ASN A 202 1.33 -13.33 -10.40
N CYS A 203 1.12 -12.49 -9.37
CA CYS A 203 0.36 -11.24 -9.53
C CYS A 203 1.21 -9.97 -9.59
N GLY A 204 2.54 -10.05 -9.45
CA GLY A 204 3.39 -8.87 -9.30
C GLY A 204 3.35 -7.89 -10.49
N GLY A 205 3.15 -8.37 -11.72
CA GLY A 205 2.97 -7.49 -12.88
C GLY A 205 1.68 -6.65 -12.80
N ILE A 206 0.59 -7.25 -12.34
CA ILE A 206 -0.71 -6.57 -12.15
C ILE A 206 -0.59 -5.58 -10.99
N VAL A 207 -0.02 -6.01 -9.87
CA VAL A 207 0.23 -5.16 -8.69
C VAL A 207 1.05 -3.93 -9.08
N LEU A 208 2.16 -4.12 -9.79
CA LEU A 208 3.01 -3.01 -10.21
C LEU A 208 2.25 -2.03 -11.11
N LYS A 209 1.49 -2.54 -12.09
CA LYS A 209 0.67 -1.72 -12.99
C LYS A 209 -0.37 -0.89 -12.23
N VAL A 210 -1.05 -1.47 -11.25
CA VAL A 210 -2.04 -0.78 -10.41
C VAL A 210 -1.36 0.29 -9.56
N VAL A 211 -0.32 -0.06 -8.80
CA VAL A 211 0.37 0.87 -7.91
C VAL A 211 1.03 2.01 -8.70
N SER A 212 1.71 1.72 -9.81
CA SER A 212 2.42 2.74 -10.59
C SER A 212 1.50 3.72 -11.30
N ARG A 213 0.23 3.37 -11.55
CA ARG A 213 -0.78 4.28 -12.12
C ARG A 213 -0.94 5.55 -11.28
N TYR A 214 -0.78 5.42 -9.98
CA TYR A 214 -0.97 6.49 -9.01
C TYR A 214 0.29 7.29 -8.70
N LEU A 215 1.44 6.87 -9.24
CA LEU A 215 2.75 7.45 -8.92
C LEU A 215 2.87 8.93 -9.30
N LEU A 216 2.19 9.38 -10.35
CA LEU A 216 2.18 10.80 -10.78
C LEU A 216 0.79 11.43 -10.66
N SER A 217 -0.06 10.91 -9.76
CA SER A 217 -1.37 11.49 -9.49
C SER A 217 -1.25 12.89 -8.88
N GLU A 218 -2.09 13.83 -9.31
CA GLU A 218 -2.22 15.15 -8.67
C GLU A 218 -2.77 15.04 -7.23
N CYS A 219 -3.47 13.95 -6.91
CA CYS A 219 -3.92 13.67 -5.56
C CYS A 219 -2.75 13.17 -4.70
N ARG A 220 -2.32 14.00 -3.75
CA ARG A 220 -1.20 13.70 -2.85
C ARG A 220 -1.35 12.39 -2.11
N ASP A 221 -2.52 12.07 -1.57
CA ASP A 221 -2.74 10.80 -0.87
C ASP A 221 -2.52 9.59 -1.80
N ARG A 222 -2.97 9.66 -3.06
CA ARG A 222 -2.75 8.59 -4.05
C ARG A 222 -1.26 8.43 -4.38
N ASN A 223 -0.55 9.54 -4.62
CA ASN A 223 0.89 9.55 -4.88
C ASN A 223 1.68 8.97 -3.69
N CYS A 224 1.41 9.41 -2.47
CA CYS A 224 2.09 8.92 -1.26
C CYS A 224 1.83 7.42 -1.02
N LEU A 225 0.57 6.97 -1.17
CA LEU A 225 0.24 5.54 -1.06
C LEU A 225 0.91 4.71 -2.16
N ALA A 226 0.98 5.22 -3.39
CA ALA A 226 1.67 4.56 -4.48
C ALA A 226 3.16 4.37 -4.16
N LEU A 227 3.83 5.43 -3.72
CA LEU A 227 5.23 5.40 -3.31
C LEU A 227 5.47 4.45 -2.15
N ARG A 228 4.61 4.47 -1.13
CA ARG A 228 4.68 3.52 -0.02
C ARG A 228 4.51 2.08 -0.50
N GLY A 229 3.60 1.83 -1.43
CA GLY A 229 3.45 0.54 -2.09
C GLY A 229 4.72 0.10 -2.82
N LEU A 230 5.31 0.98 -3.63
CA LEU A 230 6.58 0.71 -4.31
C LEU A 230 7.73 0.45 -3.32
N MET A 231 7.77 1.15 -2.19
CA MET A 231 8.76 0.93 -1.14
C MET A 231 8.65 -0.47 -0.54
N VAL A 232 7.43 -0.98 -0.33
CA VAL A 232 7.21 -2.38 0.10
C VAL A 232 7.66 -3.35 -0.99
N LEU A 233 7.21 -3.16 -2.23
CA LEU A 233 7.52 -4.05 -3.35
C LEU A 233 9.01 -4.12 -3.68
N SER A 234 9.73 -3.00 -3.58
CA SER A 234 11.15 -2.91 -3.90
C SER A 234 12.06 -3.78 -3.02
N LYS A 235 11.58 -4.25 -1.86
CA LYS A 235 12.32 -5.19 -0.99
C LYS A 235 12.42 -6.59 -1.60
N ASP A 236 11.46 -6.98 -2.43
CA ASP A 236 11.50 -8.26 -3.15
C ASP A 236 12.42 -8.13 -4.39
N PRO A 237 13.43 -8.99 -4.56
CA PRO A 237 14.37 -8.90 -5.68
C PRO A 237 13.73 -9.01 -7.08
N LEU A 238 12.65 -9.79 -7.24
CA LEU A 238 11.95 -9.92 -8.53
C LEU A 238 11.22 -8.62 -8.86
N MET A 239 10.54 -8.03 -7.88
CA MET A 239 9.85 -6.76 -8.02
C MET A 239 10.81 -5.60 -8.24
N ALA A 240 11.90 -5.51 -7.48
CA ALA A 240 12.96 -4.53 -7.69
C ALA A 240 13.42 -4.48 -9.15
N ARG A 241 13.59 -5.65 -9.79
CA ARG A 241 13.97 -5.75 -11.20
C ARG A 241 12.86 -5.26 -12.13
N ARG A 242 11.60 -5.62 -11.86
CA ARG A 242 10.45 -5.15 -12.65
C ARG A 242 10.27 -3.63 -12.55
N MET A 243 10.60 -3.04 -11.41
CA MET A 243 10.47 -1.61 -11.14
C MET A 243 11.52 -0.74 -11.85
N CYS A 244 12.54 -1.30 -12.49
CA CYS A 244 13.54 -0.52 -13.25
C CYS A 244 12.91 0.36 -14.35
N CYS A 245 11.75 0.00 -14.89
CA CYS A 245 11.04 0.85 -15.85
C CYS A 245 10.53 2.17 -15.24
N LEU A 246 10.38 2.24 -13.91
CA LEU A 246 9.89 3.40 -13.18
C LEU A 246 10.99 4.41 -12.82
N SER A 247 12.26 4.13 -13.13
CA SER A 247 13.39 4.98 -12.70
C SER A 247 13.27 6.44 -13.13
N ARG A 248 12.62 6.74 -14.26
CA ARG A 248 12.39 8.13 -14.69
C ARG A 248 11.38 8.84 -13.79
N SER A 249 10.22 8.22 -13.56
CA SER A 249 9.18 8.80 -12.69
C SER A 249 9.65 8.93 -11.24
N LEU A 250 10.42 7.95 -10.74
CA LEU A 250 11.04 8.04 -9.43
C LEU A 250 12.08 9.17 -9.36
N LEU A 251 12.85 9.41 -10.43
CA LEU A 251 13.80 10.52 -10.46
C LEU A 251 13.10 11.87 -10.33
N GLU A 252 11.94 12.04 -10.98
CA GLU A 252 11.14 13.28 -10.89
C GLU A 252 10.68 13.56 -9.45
N LEU A 253 10.35 12.50 -8.69
CA LEU A 253 9.89 12.60 -7.30
C LEU A 253 10.99 12.93 -6.28
N LEU A 254 12.27 12.83 -6.66
CA LEU A 254 13.37 13.32 -5.81
C LEU A 254 13.42 14.86 -5.72
N GLY A 255 12.75 15.56 -6.64
CA GLY A 255 12.60 17.02 -6.61
C GLY A 255 11.32 17.51 -5.95
N ASP A 256 10.55 16.64 -5.29
CA ASP A 256 9.33 17.06 -4.59
C ASP A 256 9.66 17.97 -3.39
N ARG A 257 8.70 18.82 -3.02
CA ARG A 257 8.79 19.70 -1.84
C ARG A 257 8.48 18.95 -0.55
N ASP A 258 7.78 17.82 -0.64
CA ASP A 258 7.44 16.98 0.49
C ASP A 258 8.60 16.03 0.83
N GLY A 259 9.17 16.20 2.04
CA GLY A 259 10.28 15.39 2.53
C GLY A 259 9.95 13.90 2.62
N ASP A 260 8.71 13.53 2.94
CA ASP A 260 8.28 12.13 3.04
C ASP A 260 8.27 11.47 1.66
N VAL A 261 7.85 12.20 0.62
CA VAL A 261 7.89 11.76 -0.78
C VAL A 261 9.33 11.51 -1.21
N VAL A 262 10.24 12.44 -0.90
CA VAL A 262 11.67 12.31 -1.22
C VAL A 262 12.28 11.12 -0.47
N PHE A 263 12.01 10.98 0.83
CA PHE A 263 12.49 9.88 1.66
C PHE A 263 12.03 8.51 1.14
N MET A 264 10.74 8.35 0.83
CA MET A 264 10.21 7.11 0.26
C MET A 264 10.84 6.81 -1.10
N THR A 265 11.04 7.83 -1.94
CA THR A 265 11.66 7.68 -3.26
C THR A 265 13.12 7.23 -3.15
N LEU A 266 13.90 7.82 -2.24
CA LEU A 266 15.26 7.39 -1.93
C LEU A 266 15.29 5.94 -1.44
N SER A 267 14.35 5.57 -0.57
CA SER A 267 14.22 4.21 -0.04
C SER A 267 13.92 3.20 -1.14
N VAL A 268 13.05 3.53 -2.10
CA VAL A 268 12.76 2.68 -3.27
C VAL A 268 14.02 2.47 -4.10
N PHE A 269 14.75 3.53 -4.45
CA PHE A 269 16.00 3.41 -5.20
C PHE A 269 17.04 2.58 -4.45
N MET A 270 17.20 2.80 -3.15
CA MET A 270 18.14 2.03 -2.32
C MET A 270 17.80 0.55 -2.32
N ASN A 271 16.54 0.18 -2.08
CA ASN A 271 16.09 -1.22 -2.12
C ASN A 271 16.33 -1.85 -3.50
N MET A 272 16.03 -1.12 -4.58
CA MET A 272 16.32 -1.59 -5.93
C MET A 272 17.82 -1.82 -6.15
N LEU A 273 18.68 -0.88 -5.75
CA LEU A 273 20.14 -0.99 -5.96
C LEU A 273 20.84 -1.91 -4.94
N HIS A 274 20.16 -2.35 -3.88
CA HIS A 274 20.63 -3.45 -3.05
C HIS A 274 20.61 -4.80 -3.79
N ASN A 275 19.75 -4.95 -4.81
CA ASN A 275 19.76 -6.11 -5.68
C ASN A 275 20.99 -6.07 -6.61
N LYS A 276 21.95 -6.96 -6.35
CA LYS A 276 23.24 -7.05 -7.09
C LYS A 276 23.09 -7.28 -8.60
N ASN A 277 21.93 -7.73 -9.06
CA ASN A 277 21.64 -7.95 -10.47
C ASN A 277 21.21 -6.67 -11.20
N ILE A 278 20.95 -5.58 -10.48
CA ILE A 278 20.54 -4.30 -11.04
C ILE A 278 21.78 -3.42 -11.21
N ARG A 279 21.94 -2.89 -12.43
CA ARG A 279 22.97 -1.91 -12.78
C ARG A 279 22.32 -0.57 -13.11
N VAL A 280 23.03 0.52 -12.83
CA VAL A 280 22.55 1.85 -13.19
C VAL A 280 22.97 2.14 -14.64
N SER A 281 22.01 2.45 -15.50
CA SER A 281 22.27 2.72 -16.92
C SER A 281 23.11 3.99 -17.10
N SER A 282 23.79 4.09 -18.24
CA SER A 282 24.58 5.28 -18.61
C SER A 282 23.74 6.55 -18.72
N THR A 283 22.43 6.44 -18.94
CA THR A 283 21.51 7.58 -19.06
C THR A 283 20.86 7.98 -17.73
N THR A 284 20.65 7.03 -16.81
CA THR A 284 20.05 7.28 -15.50
C THR A 284 21.10 7.72 -14.47
N ALA A 285 22.30 7.13 -14.50
CA ALA A 285 23.35 7.39 -13.52
C ALA A 285 23.69 8.88 -13.32
N PRO A 286 23.99 9.68 -14.38
CA PRO A 286 24.33 11.09 -14.18
C PRO A 286 23.16 11.89 -13.61
N LYS A 287 21.93 11.64 -14.08
CA LYS A 287 20.73 12.36 -13.61
C LYS A 287 20.42 12.05 -12.14
N LEU A 288 20.50 10.78 -11.77
CA LEU A 288 20.31 10.35 -10.39
C LEU A 288 21.39 10.95 -9.49
N ALA A 289 22.66 10.91 -9.90
CA ALA A 289 23.75 11.51 -9.14
C ALA A 289 23.59 13.03 -8.95
N GLU A 290 23.12 13.74 -9.98
CA GLU A 290 22.84 15.18 -9.88
C GLU A 290 21.71 15.48 -8.90
N ALA A 291 20.59 14.75 -8.97
CA ALA A 291 19.49 14.89 -8.02
C ALA A 291 19.93 14.61 -6.58
N LEU A 292 20.72 13.55 -6.37
CA LEU A 292 21.21 13.18 -5.04
C LEU A 292 22.18 14.20 -4.46
N LEU A 293 23.03 14.82 -5.30
CA LEU A 293 24.00 15.81 -4.84
C LEU A 293 23.30 17.05 -4.25
N VAL A 294 22.13 17.44 -4.77
CA VAL A 294 21.32 18.52 -4.20
C VAL A 294 20.80 18.15 -2.80
N LEU A 295 20.53 16.86 -2.56
CA LEU A 295 20.02 16.35 -1.30
C LEU A 295 21.10 16.10 -0.23
N PHE A 296 22.37 16.42 -0.49
CA PHE A 296 23.45 16.30 0.50
C PHE A 296 23.38 17.37 1.60
N ASP A 297 22.71 18.48 1.33
CA ASP A 297 22.54 19.60 2.27
C ASP A 297 21.07 19.75 2.68
N ASN A 298 20.33 18.64 2.67
CA ASN A 298 18.92 18.64 3.07
C ASN A 298 18.80 18.76 4.60
N ASP A 299 17.84 19.57 5.07
CA ASP A 299 17.56 19.76 6.49
C ASP A 299 17.10 18.46 7.19
N ASP A 300 16.42 17.58 6.45
CA ASP A 300 16.05 16.25 6.94
C ASP A 300 17.26 15.31 6.91
N ARG A 301 17.71 14.90 8.10
CA ARG A 301 18.89 14.04 8.29
C ARG A 301 18.72 12.64 7.72
N HIS A 302 17.50 12.11 7.61
CA HIS A 302 17.24 10.82 6.97
C HIS A 302 17.36 10.93 5.45
N VAL A 303 16.82 12.00 4.85
CA VAL A 303 16.97 12.30 3.41
C VAL A 303 18.44 12.51 3.07
N GLN A 304 19.15 13.32 3.85
CA GLN A 304 20.59 13.55 3.70
C GLN A 304 21.40 12.25 3.78
N LEU A 305 21.13 11.42 4.79
CA LEU A 305 21.83 10.15 4.97
C LEU A 305 21.61 9.20 3.78
N LEU A 306 20.35 9.01 3.37
CA LEU A 306 20.01 8.11 2.28
C LEU A 306 20.55 8.61 0.93
N SER A 307 20.56 9.92 0.69
CA SER A 307 21.09 10.48 -0.55
C SER A 307 22.59 10.21 -0.70
N ILE A 308 23.38 10.39 0.37
CA ILE A 308 24.82 10.11 0.42
C ILE A 308 25.11 8.62 0.21
N GLN A 309 24.34 7.75 0.85
CA GLN A 309 24.48 6.29 0.69
C GLN A 309 24.15 5.83 -0.73
N LEU A 310 23.05 6.34 -1.28
CA LEU A 310 22.60 6.02 -2.64
C LEU A 310 23.61 6.54 -3.68
N PHE A 311 24.23 7.69 -3.45
CA PHE A 311 25.28 8.23 -4.33
C PHE A 311 26.48 7.28 -4.44
N CYS A 312 26.95 6.70 -3.32
CA CYS A 312 27.97 5.64 -3.39
C CYS A 312 27.47 4.43 -4.19
N LYS A 313 26.23 3.98 -3.99
CA LYS A 313 25.65 2.87 -4.76
C LYS A 313 25.61 3.13 -6.27
N VAL A 314 25.29 4.35 -6.68
CA VAL A 314 25.32 4.75 -8.10
C VAL A 314 26.73 4.61 -8.67
N MET A 315 27.76 5.09 -7.96
CA MET A 315 29.15 4.93 -8.40
C MET A 315 29.60 3.47 -8.48
N GLU A 316 29.14 2.61 -7.56
CA GLU A 316 29.48 1.19 -7.53
C GLU A 316 28.81 0.37 -8.65
N LEU A 317 27.59 0.74 -9.04
CA LEU A 317 26.71 -0.09 -9.88
C LEU A 317 26.48 0.46 -11.29
N VAL A 318 26.98 1.65 -11.60
CA VAL A 318 26.94 2.19 -12.96
C VAL A 318 27.69 1.29 -13.94
N VAL A 319 27.10 1.11 -15.12
CA VAL A 319 27.74 0.40 -16.25
C VAL A 319 28.96 1.16 -16.77
N ASP A 320 29.89 0.49 -17.44
CA ASP A 320 31.17 1.09 -17.83
C ASP A 320 31.00 2.30 -18.75
N GLU A 321 30.04 2.26 -19.68
CA GLU A 321 29.71 3.38 -20.56
C GLU A 321 29.17 4.60 -19.78
N GLY A 322 28.61 4.37 -18.60
CA GLY A 322 28.08 5.40 -17.71
C GLY A 322 29.12 6.03 -16.79
N LYS A 323 30.34 5.49 -16.70
CA LYS A 323 31.37 6.01 -15.79
C LYS A 323 31.83 7.41 -16.19
N LYS A 324 32.21 7.59 -17.47
CA LYS A 324 32.72 8.87 -18.00
C LYS A 324 31.71 10.02 -17.88
N PRO A 325 30.42 9.86 -18.24
CA PRO A 325 29.40 10.90 -18.00
C PRO A 325 29.23 11.27 -16.53
N LEU A 326 29.43 10.30 -15.62
CA LEU A 326 29.23 10.48 -14.19
C LEU A 326 30.41 11.19 -13.49
N GLU A 327 31.63 11.12 -14.04
CA GLU A 327 32.85 11.71 -13.46
C GLU A 327 32.70 13.19 -13.07
N LYS A 328 32.01 13.99 -13.88
CA LYS A 328 31.81 15.42 -13.61
C LYS A 328 31.06 15.63 -12.29
N THR A 329 29.96 14.89 -12.09
CA THR A 329 29.12 14.99 -10.89
C THR A 329 29.84 14.39 -9.68
N VAL A 330 30.58 13.29 -9.87
CA VAL A 330 31.41 12.69 -8.83
C VAL A 330 32.48 13.67 -8.34
N ASN A 331 33.20 14.35 -9.23
CA ASN A 331 34.17 15.37 -8.82
C ASN A 331 33.52 16.50 -8.00
N LYS A 332 32.33 16.98 -8.38
CA LYS A 332 31.59 18.00 -7.63
C LYS A 332 31.19 17.57 -6.22
N SER A 333 31.01 16.27 -5.99
CA SER A 333 30.63 15.73 -4.67
C SER A 333 31.73 15.78 -3.62
N LEU A 334 33.00 16.00 -4.01
CA LEU A 334 34.14 15.93 -3.08
C LEU A 334 34.00 16.92 -1.92
N TYR A 335 33.70 18.19 -2.23
CA TYR A 335 33.62 19.25 -1.21
C TYR A 335 32.48 19.03 -0.20
N PRO A 336 31.21 18.81 -0.62
CA PRO A 336 30.16 18.57 0.36
C PRO A 336 30.41 17.32 1.19
N LEU A 337 30.98 16.24 0.61
CA LEU A 337 31.34 15.05 1.37
C LEU A 337 32.42 15.30 2.44
N LEU A 338 33.43 16.13 2.15
CA LEU A 338 34.47 16.48 3.12
C LEU A 338 33.89 17.28 4.29
N ILE A 339 32.94 18.19 4.04
CA ILE A 339 32.22 18.91 5.10
C ILE A 339 31.43 17.90 5.95
N SER A 340 30.62 17.07 5.32
CA SER A 340 29.75 16.10 6.01
C SER A 340 30.52 15.02 6.77
N CYS A 341 31.82 14.79 6.50
CA CYS A 341 32.65 13.88 7.30
C CYS A 341 32.86 14.34 8.75
N ASN A 342 32.66 15.63 9.03
CA ASN A 342 32.73 16.22 10.36
C ASN A 342 31.35 16.56 10.92
N ASP A 343 30.26 16.04 10.31
CA ASP A 343 28.90 16.25 10.79
C ASP A 343 28.73 15.67 12.22
N GLU A 344 27.96 16.38 13.06
CA GLU A 344 27.65 15.95 14.42
C GLU A 344 26.89 14.62 14.43
N ASN A 345 26.04 14.40 13.42
CA ASN A 345 25.35 13.14 13.21
C ASN A 345 26.34 12.09 12.68
N GLN A 346 26.71 11.16 13.56
CA GLN A 346 27.67 10.11 13.25
C GLN A 346 27.25 9.21 12.07
N CYS A 347 25.95 9.01 11.84
CA CYS A 347 25.48 8.23 10.69
C CYS A 347 25.81 8.94 9.38
N VAL A 348 25.58 10.25 9.30
CA VAL A 348 25.91 11.09 8.13
C VAL A 348 27.42 11.15 7.92
N ALA A 349 28.18 11.37 9.00
CA ALA A 349 29.65 11.39 8.94
C ALA A 349 30.23 10.07 8.43
N ASN A 350 29.75 8.94 8.94
CA ASN A 350 30.19 7.62 8.49
C ASN A 350 29.79 7.31 7.05
N ALA A 351 28.56 7.67 6.64
CA ALA A 351 28.14 7.53 5.26
C ALA A 351 29.00 8.37 4.31
N SER A 352 29.33 9.60 4.70
CA SER A 352 30.18 10.52 3.93
C SER A 352 31.59 9.96 3.74
N ARG A 353 32.23 9.46 4.81
CA ARG A 353 33.56 8.82 4.75
C ARG A 353 33.55 7.59 3.83
N LYS A 354 32.51 6.75 3.94
CA LYS A 354 32.33 5.60 3.06
C LYS A 354 32.18 6.05 1.60
N THR A 355 31.36 7.07 1.34
CA THR A 355 31.15 7.60 -0.01
C THR A 355 32.41 8.25 -0.58
N LEU A 356 33.26 8.90 0.23
CA LEU A 356 34.60 9.35 -0.18
C LEU A 356 35.52 8.20 -0.56
N HIS A 357 35.44 7.06 0.13
CA HIS A 357 36.17 5.86 -0.28
C HIS A 357 35.67 5.35 -1.65
N CYS A 358 34.34 5.33 -1.87
CA CYS A 358 33.75 4.98 -3.15
C CYS A 358 34.22 5.95 -4.26
N TRP A 359 34.23 7.26 -3.97
CA TRP A 359 34.70 8.33 -4.84
C TRP A 359 36.17 8.12 -5.25
N ALA A 360 37.06 7.86 -4.29
CA ALA A 360 38.49 7.68 -4.56
C ALA A 360 38.75 6.44 -5.42
N LYS A 361 37.99 5.36 -5.17
CA LYS A 361 38.03 4.15 -6.00
C LYS A 361 37.50 4.41 -7.41
N PHE A 362 36.41 5.15 -7.55
CA PHE A 362 35.78 5.44 -8.83
C PHE A 362 36.69 6.24 -9.76
N LEU A 363 37.37 7.26 -9.22
CA LEU A 363 38.28 8.13 -9.97
C LEU A 363 39.75 7.65 -9.99
N ASN A 364 40.04 6.44 -9.50
CA ASN A 364 41.40 5.89 -9.40
C ASN A 364 42.41 6.80 -8.66
N ARG A 365 41.99 7.49 -7.59
CA ARG A 365 42.84 8.35 -6.76
C ARG A 365 43.46 7.56 -5.59
N GLY A 366 44.56 6.86 -5.86
CA GLY A 366 45.23 5.95 -4.91
C GLY A 366 45.70 6.61 -3.61
N GLU A 367 46.22 7.84 -3.68
CA GLU A 367 46.78 8.57 -2.53
C GLU A 367 45.70 8.94 -1.49
N LEU A 368 44.56 9.46 -1.95
CA LEU A 368 43.41 9.77 -1.08
C LEU A 368 42.80 8.51 -0.46
N LYS A 369 42.89 7.36 -1.14
CA LYS A 369 42.42 6.08 -0.60
C LYS A 369 43.23 5.60 0.61
N GLN A 370 44.52 5.93 0.67
CA GLN A 370 45.38 5.60 1.80
C GLN A 370 45.10 6.53 3.00
N LEU A 371 45.02 7.85 2.76
CA LEU A 371 44.71 8.84 3.80
C LEU A 371 43.34 8.58 4.48
N LEU A 372 42.33 8.14 3.72
CA LEU A 372 41.01 7.82 4.26
C LEU A 372 40.94 6.48 5.03
N LYS A 373 41.94 5.60 4.88
CA LYS A 373 42.02 4.34 5.65
C LYS A 373 42.66 4.52 7.02
N GLU A 374 43.46 5.58 7.20
CA GLU A 374 44.20 5.85 8.44
C GLU A 374 43.35 6.52 9.52
N GLN A 375 42.14 6.99 9.20
CA GLN A 375 41.14 7.37 10.19
C GLN A 375 40.35 6.13 10.63
N PRO A 376 40.42 5.70 11.91
CA PRO A 376 39.78 4.48 12.35
C PRO A 376 38.25 4.59 12.18
N MET A 377 37.68 3.75 11.32
CA MET A 377 36.25 3.48 11.35
C MET A 377 35.94 2.87 12.72
N LYS A 378 35.23 3.59 13.59
CA LYS A 378 34.69 3.02 14.82
C LYS A 378 33.70 1.94 14.43
N SER A 379 34.17 0.69 14.44
CA SER A 379 33.40 -0.49 14.14
C SER A 379 32.39 -0.74 15.25
N GLY A 380 31.12 -0.70 14.89
CA GLY A 380 30.03 -1.15 15.74
C GLY A 380 28.73 -0.75 15.09
N PHE A 381 28.13 -1.65 14.32
CA PHE A 381 26.76 -2.12 14.52
C PHE A 381 26.37 -3.08 13.39
N ASP A 382 25.78 -4.19 13.80
CA ASP A 382 25.21 -5.24 12.98
C ASP A 382 24.07 -4.68 12.13
N PHE A 383 24.03 -5.03 10.84
CA PHE A 383 22.99 -4.58 9.90
C PHE A 383 21.66 -5.35 10.07
N SER A 384 21.40 -5.90 11.26
CA SER A 384 20.23 -6.71 11.59
C SER A 384 19.16 -5.96 12.38
N LEU A 385 19.16 -4.63 12.40
CA LEU A 385 18.00 -3.87 12.83
C LEU A 385 17.08 -3.68 11.62
N GLY A 386 16.18 -4.65 11.45
CA GLY A 386 14.97 -4.42 10.68
C GLY A 386 14.25 -3.17 11.19
N PRO A 387 13.62 -2.37 10.32
CA PRO A 387 12.84 -1.24 10.78
C PRO A 387 11.69 -1.76 11.64
N VAL A 388 11.71 -1.39 12.92
CA VAL A 388 10.52 -1.35 13.77
C VAL A 388 9.59 -0.35 13.10
N TRP A 389 8.47 -0.86 12.59
CA TRP A 389 7.31 -0.08 12.17
C TRP A 389 6.33 0.00 13.33
#